data_AF-A0A3B1BEN6-F1
#
_entry.id   AF-A0A3B1BEN6-F1
#
_cell.length_a   1.000
_cell.length_b   1.000
_cell.length_c   1.000
_cell.angle_alpha   90.00
_cell.angle_beta   90.00
_cell.angle_gamma   90.00
#
_symmetry.space_group_name_H-M   'P 1'
#
loop_
_entity.id
_entity.type
_entity.pdbx_description
1 polymer ?
#
loop_
_entity_poly.entity_id
_entity_poly.type
_entity_poly.pdbx_seq_one_letter_code
_entity_poly.pdbx_strand_id
1 'polypeptide(L)'
;MKMLKYCSSALVIIVLLQGCSTGYFGHTKTEWDKLTDVEKATVKEEYQTAINAKNGQAHADKIKARTQSVIDCGVQGGKFCSRISR
;
A
#
# COMPACT_ATOMS: atom_id res chain seq x y z
N MET A 1 6.19 48.80 -10.87
CA MET A 1 6.62 47.78 -9.89
C MET A 1 5.39 47.20 -9.19
N LYS A 2 4.70 46.22 -9.79
CA LYS A 2 3.49 45.58 -9.23
C LYS A 2 3.43 44.07 -9.55
N MET A 3 4.58 43.42 -9.71
CA MET A 3 4.68 42.00 -10.09
C MET A 3 5.18 41.09 -8.96
N LEU A 4 5.33 41.60 -7.73
CA LEU A 4 5.94 40.87 -6.60
C LEU A 4 4.95 40.62 -5.45
N LYS A 5 3.68 40.31 -5.76
CA LYS A 5 2.67 39.96 -4.74
C LYS A 5 1.89 38.67 -5.02
N TYR A 6 2.04 38.06 -6.19
CA TYR A 6 1.25 36.88 -6.60
C TYR A 6 1.97 35.54 -6.44
N CYS A 7 3.29 35.51 -6.20
CA CYS A 7 4.02 34.24 -6.02
C CYS A 7 3.90 33.65 -4.60
N SER A 8 3.58 34.46 -3.58
CA SER A 8 3.49 33.98 -2.20
C SER A 8 2.14 33.34 -1.85
N SER A 9 1.08 33.59 -2.63
CA SER A 9 -0.26 33.05 -2.36
C SER A 9 -0.50 31.67 -2.98
N ALA A 10 0.24 31.28 -4.02
CA ALA A 10 0.12 29.95 -4.64
C ALA A 10 0.72 28.83 -3.76
N LEU A 11 1.72 29.15 -2.94
CA LEU A 11 2.41 28.17 -2.09
C LEU A 11 1.53 27.67 -0.93
N VAL A 12 0.60 28.49 -0.45
CA VAL A 12 -0.33 28.14 0.65
C VAL A 12 -1.42 27.17 0.19
N ILE A 13 -1.85 27.26 -1.07
CA ILE A 13 -2.94 26.44 -1.61
C ILE A 13 -2.49 24.98 -1.84
N ILE A 14 -1.23 24.76 -2.21
CA ILE A 14 -0.67 23.42 -2.43
C ILE A 14 -0.53 22.64 -1.11
N VAL A 15 -0.24 23.31 0.00
CA VAL A 15 -0.15 22.68 1.34
C VAL A 15 -1.52 22.22 1.85
N LEU A 16 -2.60 22.92 1.49
CA LEU A 16 -3.97 22.57 1.94
C LEU A 16 -4.56 21.34 1.21
N LEU A 17 -4.08 21.01 0.01
CA LEU A 17 -4.58 19.87 -0.77
C LEU A 17 -3.97 18.51 -0.38
N GLN A 18 -2.91 18.50 0.45
CA GLN A 18 -2.30 17.25 0.94
C GLN A 18 -3.02 16.65 2.17
N GLY A 19 -4.08 17.31 2.67
CA GLY A 19 -4.78 16.93 3.91
C GLY A 19 -6.02 16.03 3.77
N CYS A 20 -6.43 15.64 2.56
CA CYS A 20 -7.76 15.02 2.35
C CYS A 20 -7.79 13.48 2.23
N SER A 21 -6.76 12.76 2.66
CA SER A 21 -6.88 11.32 2.90
C SER A 21 -6.11 10.89 4.15
N THR A 22 -6.47 11.45 5.30
CA THR A 22 -5.99 10.90 6.57
C THR A 22 -6.68 9.56 6.78
N GLY A 23 -6.06 8.49 6.26
CA GLY A 23 -6.42 7.14 6.64
C GLY A 23 -6.23 7.02 8.16
N TYR A 24 -7.23 6.52 8.86
CA TYR A 24 -7.16 6.32 10.31
C TYR A 24 -6.49 4.99 10.67
N PHE A 25 -5.86 4.31 9.70
CA PHE A 25 -5.06 3.08 9.87
C PHE A 25 -5.72 1.97 10.69
N GLY A 26 -7.06 1.86 10.62
CA GLY A 26 -7.85 0.88 11.39
C GLY A 26 -8.52 1.44 12.64
N HIS A 27 -8.23 2.68 13.01
CA HIS A 27 -8.89 3.40 14.11
C HIS A 27 -10.12 4.19 13.64
N THR A 28 -11.03 4.50 14.56
CA THR A 28 -12.03 5.53 14.34
C THR A 28 -11.39 6.92 14.42
N LYS A 29 -12.03 7.93 13.81
CA LYS A 29 -11.55 9.33 13.87
C LYS A 29 -11.31 9.80 15.31
N THR A 30 -12.21 9.47 16.22
CA THR A 30 -12.14 9.87 17.63
C THR A 30 -10.99 9.20 18.38
N GLU A 31 -10.62 7.98 18.02
CA GLU A 31 -9.45 7.29 18.58
C GLU A 31 -8.16 7.88 18.00
N TRP A 32 -8.15 8.14 16.69
CA TRP A 32 -6.99 8.74 16.03
C TRP A 32 -6.67 10.14 16.55
N ASP A 33 -7.69 10.97 16.79
CA ASP A 33 -7.50 12.34 17.29
C ASP A 33 -6.96 12.37 18.74
N LYS A 34 -7.13 11.28 19.51
CA LYS A 34 -6.57 11.14 20.86
C LYS A 34 -5.09 10.74 20.88
N LEU A 35 -4.57 10.22 19.77
CA LEU A 35 -3.17 9.82 19.67
C LEU A 35 -2.26 11.05 19.52
N THR A 36 -1.14 11.02 20.22
CA THR A 36 -0.04 11.97 20.04
C THR A 36 0.61 11.78 18.67
N ASP A 37 1.37 12.78 18.22
CA ASP A 37 2.04 12.70 16.91
C ASP A 37 3.07 11.56 16.84
N VAL A 38 3.69 11.22 17.97
CA VAL A 38 4.62 10.08 18.08
C VAL A 38 3.86 8.77 17.92
N GLU A 39 2.74 8.59 18.61
CA GLU A 39 1.92 7.38 18.48
C GLU A 39 1.33 7.23 17.07
N LYS A 40 0.91 8.34 16.45
CA LYS A 40 0.45 8.34 15.05
C LYS A 40 1.57 7.92 14.09
N ALA A 41 2.82 8.29 14.36
CA ALA A 41 3.96 7.85 13.56
C ALA A 41 4.21 6.34 13.72
N THR A 42 4.16 5.82 14.95
CA THR A 42 4.29 4.39 15.22
C THR A 42 3.20 3.57 14.55
N VAL A 43 1.93 3.97 14.65
CA VAL A 43 0.82 3.25 14.01
C VAL A 43 0.96 3.23 12.49
N LYS A 44 1.47 4.31 11.87
CA LYS A 44 1.77 4.33 10.44
C LYS A 44 2.86 3.32 10.07
N GLU A 45 3.93 3.26 10.86
CA GLU A 45 5.05 2.32 10.62
C GLU A 45 4.61 0.86 10.78
N GLU A 46 3.84 0.56 11.83
CA GLU A 46 3.27 -0.77 12.06
C GLU A 46 2.32 -1.18 10.94
N TYR A 47 1.43 -0.28 10.52
CA TYR A 47 0.53 -0.54 9.41
C TYR A 47 1.28 -0.81 8.11
N GLN A 48 2.31 -0.02 7.80
CA GLN A 48 3.14 -0.22 6.62
C GLN A 48 3.86 -1.58 6.68
N THR A 49 4.36 -1.97 7.84
CA THR A 49 4.99 -3.28 8.06
C THR A 49 4.00 -4.42 7.83
N ALA A 50 2.79 -4.31 8.36
CA ALA A 50 1.73 -5.30 8.18
C ALA A 50 1.31 -5.44 6.71
N ILE A 51 1.17 -4.32 5.99
CA ILE A 51 0.88 -4.34 4.54
C ILE A 51 2.01 -5.00 3.76
N ASN A 52 3.26 -4.67 4.07
CA ASN A 52 4.42 -5.28 3.42
C ASN A 52 4.48 -6.79 3.68
N ALA A 53 4.24 -7.23 4.91
CA ALA A 53 4.18 -8.65 5.28
C ALA A 53 3.05 -9.38 4.53
N LYS A 54 1.84 -8.80 4.49
CA LYS A 54 0.71 -9.35 3.74
C LYS A 54 1.02 -9.47 2.25
N ASN A 55 1.63 -8.44 1.66
CA ASN A 55 2.01 -8.46 0.24
C ASN A 55 3.10 -9.51 -0.03
N GLY A 56 4.06 -9.69 0.88
CA GLY A 56 5.05 -10.76 0.82
C GLY A 56 4.42 -12.15 0.89
N GLN A 57 3.45 -12.35 1.78
CA GLN A 57 2.69 -13.61 1.87
C GLN A 57 1.86 -13.87 0.59
N ALA A 58 1.14 -12.87 0.09
CA ALA A 58 0.39 -13.01 -1.15
C ALA A 58 1.29 -13.31 -2.36
N HIS A 59 2.52 -12.78 -2.36
CA HIS A 59 3.52 -13.13 -3.35
C HIS A 59 4.00 -14.58 -3.19
N ALA A 60 4.26 -15.04 -1.97
CA ALA A 60 4.63 -16.43 -1.67
C ALA A 60 3.52 -17.41 -2.08
N ASP A 61 2.25 -17.08 -1.83
CA ASP A 61 1.10 -17.90 -2.23
C ASP A 61 0.99 -18.03 -3.75
N LYS A 62 1.24 -16.95 -4.49
CA LYS A 62 1.31 -16.98 -5.96
C LYS A 62 2.43 -17.88 -6.46
N ILE A 63 3.61 -17.83 -5.83
CA ILE A 63 4.73 -18.73 -6.16
C ILE A 63 4.32 -20.17 -5.88
N LYS A 64 3.76 -20.45 -4.70
CA LYS A 64 3.33 -21.80 -4.32
C LYS A 64 2.28 -22.36 -5.28
N ALA A 65 1.31 -21.54 -5.69
CA ALA A 65 0.32 -21.92 -6.70
C ALA A 65 0.95 -22.26 -8.06
N ARG A 66 1.93 -21.46 -8.52
CA ARG A 66 2.67 -21.78 -9.76
C ARG A 66 3.51 -23.05 -9.62
N THR A 67 4.21 -23.23 -8.50
CA THR A 67 5.01 -24.44 -8.23
C THR A 67 4.13 -25.69 -8.21
N GLN A 68 2.98 -25.63 -7.54
CA GLN A 68 2.03 -26.74 -7.53
C GLN A 68 1.51 -27.04 -8.94
N SER A 69 1.21 -26.02 -9.74
CA SER A 69 0.77 -26.20 -11.13
C SER A 69 1.83 -26.87 -12.01
N VAL A 70 3.12 -26.60 -11.79
CA VAL A 70 4.23 -27.29 -12.49
C VAL A 70 4.34 -28.75 -12.05
N ILE A 71 4.24 -29.04 -10.75
CA ILE A 71 4.25 -30.41 -10.22
C ILE A 71 3.08 -31.21 -10.79
N ASP A 72 1.87 -30.65 -10.75
CA ASP A 72 0.67 -31.28 -11.28
C ASP A 72 0.81 -31.55 -12.79
N CYS A 73 1.44 -30.63 -13.54
CA CYS A 73 1.75 -30.85 -14.95
C CYS A 73 2.71 -32.03 -15.18
N GLY A 74 3.74 -32.16 -14.33
CA GLY A 74 4.70 -33.27 -14.37
C GLY A 74 4.06 -34.62 -14.03
N VAL A 75 3.22 -34.66 -12.98
CA VAL A 75 2.52 -35.88 -12.54
C VAL A 75 1.47 -36.34 -13.56
N GLN A 76 0.80 -35.41 -14.26
CA GLN A 76 -0.23 -35.72 -15.26
C GLN A 76 0.34 -35.91 -16.69
N GLY A 77 1.66 -35.97 -16.86
CA GLY A 77 2.30 -36.24 -18.15
C GLY A 77 2.15 -35.12 -19.19
N GLY A 78 2.12 -33.85 -18.77
CA GLY A 78 2.28 -32.70 -19.66
C GLY A 78 1.03 -32.16 -20.36
N LYS A 79 -0.15 -32.78 -20.19
CA LYS A 79 -1.36 -32.45 -20.96
C LYS A 79 -1.99 -31.07 -20.68
N PHE A 80 -1.60 -30.37 -19.60
CA PHE A 80 -2.19 -29.07 -19.21
C PHE A 80 -1.20 -27.87 -19.21
N CYS A 81 0.05 -28.04 -19.63
CA CYS A 81 1.08 -27.00 -19.49
C CYS A 81 0.93 -25.77 -20.41
N SER A 82 0.03 -25.79 -21.41
CA SER A 82 -0.04 -24.72 -22.43
C SER A 82 -0.68 -23.39 -21.96
N ARG A 83 -1.16 -23.30 -20.71
CA ARG A 83 -1.83 -22.10 -20.17
C ARG A 83 -1.02 -21.30 -19.14
N ILE A 84 0.21 -21.72 -18.81
CA ILE A 84 1.06 -21.05 -17.80
C ILE A 84 1.93 -19.92 -18.40
N SER A 85 2.07 -19.85 -19.73
CA SER A 85 2.90 -18.87 -20.47
C SER A 85 2.16 -17.66 -21.06
N ARG A 86 0.96 -17.31 -20.59
CA ARG A 86 0.30 -16.03 -20.95
C ARG A 86 0.06 -15.17 -19.73
#